data_AF-A0A254N8M7-F1
#
_entry.id   AF-A0A254N8M7-F1
#
_cell.length_a   1.000
_cell.length_b   1.000
_cell.length_c   1.000
_cell.angle_alpha   90.00
_cell.angle_beta   90.00
_cell.angle_gamma   90.00
#
_symmetry.space_group_name_H-M   'P 1'
#
loop_
_entity.id
_entity.type
_entity.pdbx_description
1 polymer ?
#
loop_
_entity_poly.entity_id
_entity_poly.type
_entity_poly.pdbx_seq_one_letter_code
_entity_poly.pdbx_strand_id
1 'polypeptide(L)' 'MNTTSAPDGTATPHWIAILDRQGQCPPWRLGPFADAREARRIERGVRRLINLGRFRVTIDAADVTSVSAEPAP' A
#
# COMPACT_ATOMS: atom_id res chain seq x y z
N MET A 1 37.60 -1.99 -10.63
CA MET A 1 36.50 -2.97 -10.76
C MET A 1 35.52 -2.62 -9.66
N ASN A 2 34.50 -1.84 -9.98
CA ASN A 2 33.55 -1.34 -8.99
C ASN A 2 32.28 -2.16 -9.18
N THR A 3 32.07 -3.15 -8.32
CA THR A 3 30.85 -3.92 -8.25
C THR A 3 29.76 -2.98 -7.74
N THR A 4 29.03 -2.37 -8.68
CA THR A 4 27.80 -1.64 -8.45
C THR A 4 26.87 -2.52 -7.64
N SER A 5 26.60 -2.12 -6.39
CA SER A 5 25.54 -2.69 -5.56
C SER A 5 24.27 -2.77 -6.40
N ALA A 6 23.76 -3.98 -6.61
CA ALA A 6 22.42 -4.15 -7.13
C ALA A 6 21.48 -3.31 -6.25
N PRO A 7 20.54 -2.53 -6.82
CA PRO A 7 19.42 -2.10 -6.01
C PRO A 7 18.68 -3.40 -5.67
N ASP A 8 18.79 -3.86 -4.43
CA ASP A 8 17.80 -4.75 -3.81
C ASP A 8 16.46 -3.99 -3.76
N GLY A 9 15.91 -3.76 -4.94
CA GLY A 9 14.85 -2.83 -5.24
C GLY A 9 13.52 -3.55 -5.32
N THR A 10 13.21 -4.40 -4.34
CA THR A 10 11.86 -4.90 -4.16
C THR A 10 11.05 -3.76 -3.52
N ALA A 11 10.79 -2.70 -4.30
CA ALA A 11 9.95 -1.60 -3.87
C ALA A 11 8.58 -2.17 -3.53
N THR A 12 8.27 -2.23 -2.23
CA THR A 12 7.02 -2.78 -1.74
C THR A 12 5.87 -1.95 -2.30
N PRO A 13 5.00 -2.51 -3.17
CA PRO A 13 3.94 -1.70 -3.75
C PRO A 13 2.95 -1.29 -2.67
N HIS A 14 2.66 0.01 -2.64
CA HIS A 14 1.71 0.61 -1.72
C HIS A 14 0.36 0.80 -2.40
N TRP A 15 -0.70 0.46 -1.69
CA TRP A 15 -2.08 0.61 -2.14
C TRP A 15 -2.83 1.50 -1.17
N ILE A 16 -3.76 2.29 -1.69
CA ILE A 16 -4.68 3.08 -0.87
C ILE A 16 -6.02 2.37 -0.92
N ALA A 17 -6.51 1.92 0.23
CA ALA A 17 -7.83 1.33 0.37
C ALA A 17 -8.80 2.38 0.91
N ILE A 18 -9.98 2.47 0.28
CA ILE A 18 -11.11 3.29 0.73
C ILE A 18 -12.20 2.32 1.16
N LEU A 19 -12.54 2.36 2.45
CA LEU A 19 -13.46 1.46 3.12
C LEU A 19 -14.72 2.22 3.51
N ASP A 20 -15.89 1.69 3.17
CA ASP A 20 -17.15 2.19 3.70
C ASP A 20 -17.34 1.70 5.14
N ARG A 21 -17.52 2.62 6.08
CA ARG A 21 -17.76 2.30 7.49
C ARG A 21 -19.09 1.59 7.72
N GLN A 22 -20.05 1.78 6.81
CA GLN A 22 -21.35 1.14 6.90
C GLN A 22 -21.38 -0.24 6.23
N GLY A 23 -20.29 -0.63 5.55
CA GLY A 23 -20.22 -1.91 4.83
C GLY A 23 -21.22 -2.03 3.67
N GLN A 24 -21.76 -0.92 3.17
CA GLN A 24 -22.73 -0.95 2.07
C GLN A 24 -22.05 -0.97 0.71
N CYS A 25 -20.81 -0.49 0.63
CA CYS A 25 -20.00 -0.53 -0.58
C CYS A 25 -18.77 -1.43 -0.39
N PRO A 26 -18.37 -2.16 -1.45
CA PRO A 26 -17.12 -2.92 -1.44
C PRO A 26 -15.91 -1.97 -1.33
N PRO A 27 -14.80 -2.42 -0.73
CA PRO A 27 -13.58 -1.64 -0.63
C PRO A 27 -13.04 -1.26 -2.01
N TRP A 28 -12.71 0.03 -2.19
CA TRP A 28 -12.00 0.49 -3.38
C TRP A 28 -10.50 0.53 -3.11
N ARG A 29 -9.70 0.17 -4.12
CA ARG A 29 -8.24 0.22 -4.06
C ARG A 29 -7.70 1.12 -5.16
N LEU A 30 -6.79 2.02 -4.79
CA LEU A 30 -6.03 2.87 -5.70
C LEU A 30 -4.55 2.49 -5.59
N GLY A 31 -3.87 2.29 -6.71
CA GLY A 31 -2.48 1.85 -6.77
C GLY A 31 -2.23 0.82 -7.88
N PRO A 32 -1.07 0.15 -7.88
CA PRO A 32 0.00 0.26 -6.88
C PRO A 32 0.83 1.54 -7.03
N PHE A 33 1.35 2.06 -5.92
CA PHE A 33 2.31 3.16 -5.85
C PHE A 33 3.68 2.59 -5.47
N ALA A 34 4.75 3.04 -6.15
CA ALA A 34 6.10 2.59 -5.87
C ALA A 34 6.66 3.13 -4.54
N ASP A 35 6.19 4.32 -4.13
CA ASP A 35 6.68 5.03 -2.94
C ASP A 35 5.59 5.25 -1.88
N ALA A 36 5.91 4.96 -0.62
CA ALA A 36 5.05 5.28 0.51
C ALA A 36 4.71 6.77 0.60
N ARG A 37 5.66 7.64 0.20
CA ARG A 37 5.47 9.10 0.21
C ARG A 37 4.46 9.55 -0.83
N GLU A 38 4.46 8.91 -2.00
CA GLU A 38 3.48 9.13 -3.05
C GLU A 38 2.10 8.68 -2.59
N ALA A 39 1.99 7.46 -2.06
CA ALA A 39 0.74 6.95 -1.51
C ALA A 39 0.16 7.88 -0.41
N ARG A 40 1.00 8.42 0.49
CA ARG A 40 0.56 9.42 1.50
C ARG A 40 0.14 10.76 0.90
N ARG A 41 0.72 11.17 -0.22
CA ARG A 41 0.29 12.41 -0.91
C ARG A 41 -1.10 12.21 -1.50
N ILE A 42 -1.32 11.08 -2.17
CA ILE A 42 -2.61 10.73 -2.76
C ILE A 42 -3.67 10.49 -1.66
N GLU A 43 -3.34 9.79 -0.57
CA GLU A 43 -4.25 9.57 0.58
C GLU A 43 -4.78 10.89 1.15
N ARG A 44 -3.92 11.88 1.34
CA ARG A 44 -4.33 13.23 1.76
C ARG A 44 -5.24 13.92 0.75
N GLY A 45 -5.02 13.71 -0.55
CA GLY A 45 -5.90 14.19 -1.61
C GLY A 45 -7.28 13.52 -1.55
N VAL A 46 -7.31 12.19 -1.47
CA VAL A 46 -8.54 11.38 -1.38
C VAL A 46 -9.37 11.79 -0.16
N ARG A 47 -8.73 11.98 1.00
CA ARG A 47 -9.42 12.42 2.23
C ARG A 47 -10.09 13.78 2.13
N ARG A 48 -9.66 14.64 1.21
CA ARG A 48 -10.30 15.94 0.93
C ARG A 48 -11.51 15.81 0.01
N LEU A 49 -11.60 14.73 -0.76
CA LEU A 49 -12.65 14.50 -1.76
C LEU A 49 -13.80 13.64 -1.22
N ILE A 50 -13.54 12.79 -0.23
CA ILE A 50 -14.55 11.85 0.30
C ILE A 50 -15.13 12.32 1.64
N ASN A 51 -16.34 11.85 1.95
CA ASN A 51 -16.95 12.05 3.27
C ASN A 51 -16.27 11.14 4.31
N LEU A 52 -15.41 11.70 5.15
CA LEU A 52 -14.68 10.98 6.21
C LEU A 52 -15.56 10.43 7.34
N GLY A 53 -16.82 10.90 7.46
CA GLY A 53 -17.80 10.33 8.37
C GLY A 53 -18.27 8.95 7.90
N ARG A 54 -18.39 8.78 6.58
CA ARG A 54 -18.86 7.55 5.93
C ARG A 54 -17.71 6.64 5.50
N PHE A 55 -16.63 7.19 4.98
CA PHE A 55 -15.53 6.44 4.39
C PHE A 55 -14.23 6.60 5.19
N ARG A 56 -13.47 5.52 5.33
CA ARG A 56 -12.12 5.49 5.91
C ARG A 56 -11.12 5.22 4.80
N VAL A 57 -9.97 5.90 4.86
CA VAL A 57 -8.84 5.64 3.95
C VAL A 57 -7.70 5.01 4.73
N THR A 58 -7.11 3.94 4.20
CA THR A 58 -5.92 3.26 4.74
C THR A 58 -4.89 3.05 3.65
N ILE A 59 -3.61 2.97 4.02
CA ILE A 59 -2.53 2.61 3.11
C ILE A 59 -2.08 1.20 3.47
N ASP A 60 -2.25 0.27 2.55
CA ASP A 60 -1.74 -1.10 2.64
C ASP A 60 -0.42 -1.15 1.87
N ALA A 61 0.69 -1.40 2.57
CA ALA A 61 1.86 -1.94 1.90
C ALA A 61 1.57 -3.41 1.63
N ALA A 62 1.76 -3.90 0.40
CA ALA A 62 1.75 -5.34 0.18
C ALA A 62 2.89 -5.93 1.00
N ASP A 63 2.60 -6.45 2.20
CA ASP A 63 3.55 -7.25 2.95
C ASP A 63 3.91 -8.41 2.01
N VAL A 64 5.08 -8.33 1.38
CA VAL A 64 5.69 -9.51 0.78
C VAL A 64 6.10 -10.31 1.99
N THR A 65 5.14 -11.02 2.57
CA THR A 65 5.37 -11.94 3.66
C THR A 65 6.45 -12.84 3.16
N SER A 66 7.64 -12.64 3.72
CA SER A 66 8.78 -13.50 3.54
C SER A 66 8.25 -14.89 3.83
N VAL A 67 8.00 -15.67 2.79
CA VAL A 67 7.87 -17.11 2.95
C VAL A 67 9.30 -17.54 3.25
N SER A 68 9.71 -17.35 4.51
CA SER A 68 10.84 -18.04 5.09
C SER A 68 10.49 -19.51 4.97
N ALA A 69 10.90 -20.10 3.85
CA ALA A 69 10.89 -21.52 3.64
C ALA A 69 11.65 -22.12 4.82
N GLU A 70 10.93 -22.85 5.66
CA GLU A 70 11.46 -23.70 6.71
C GLU A 70 12.43 -24.70 6.05
N PRO A 71 13.73 -24.74 6.42
CA PRO A 71 14.56 -25.88 6.06
C PRO A 71 14.24 -26.99 7.06
N ALA A 72 13.42 -27.94 6.63
CA ALA A 72 13.15 -29.17 7.36
C ALA A 72 14.45 -29.98 7.54
N PRO A 73 14.77 -30.47 8.75
CA PRO A 73 15.68 -31.59 8.94
C PRO A 73 14.99 -32.96 8.75
#